data_AF-A0AAU4J2E8-F1
#
_entry.id   AF-A0AAU4J2E8-F1
#
_cell.length_a   1.000
_cell.length_b   1.000
_cell.length_c   1.000
_cell.angle_alpha   90.00
_cell.angle_beta   90.00
_cell.angle_gamma   90.00
#
_symmetry.space_group_name_H-M   'P 1'
#
loop_
_entity.id
_entity.type
_entity.pdbx_description
1 polymer ?
#
loop_
_entity_poly.entity_id
_entity_poly.type
_entity_poly.pdbx_seq_one_letter_code
_entity_poly.pdbx_strand_id
1 'polypeptide(L)'
;MIVSVTQDDGTVEELSTDDLSALEAAAIEEAMGGVQWARVEALLQLQEPEALRAVVWAHRRRTAPELKFADFDLPGWRRRVKARISRDEIEDALNNLMLQALSTQAEDTQIDRMTPHLRKLAHAPADVDAALDGLGKGHLARRRQDSED
;
A
#
# COMPACT_ATOMS: atom_id res chain seq x y z
N MET A 1 4.84 -1.58 -1.86
CA MET A 1 3.64 -0.73 -2.09
C MET A 1 3.74 0.01 -3.41
N ILE A 2 2.60 0.33 -4.04
CA ILE A 2 2.54 1.10 -5.29
C ILE A 2 1.86 2.45 -5.03
N VAL A 3 2.53 3.55 -5.36
CA VAL A 3 1.95 4.91 -5.35
C VAL A 3 1.59 5.29 -6.78
N SER A 4 0.30 5.44 -7.06
CA SER A 4 -0.22 5.91 -8.34
C SER A 4 -0.44 7.42 -8.33
N VAL A 5 -0.06 8.08 -9.42
CA VAL A 5 -0.26 9.53 -9.65
C VAL A 5 -1.00 9.73 -10.97
N THR A 6 -2.26 10.14 -10.89
CA THR A 6 -3.06 10.53 -12.05
C THR A 6 -2.68 11.95 -12.51
N GLN A 7 -2.20 12.06 -13.73
CA GLN A 7 -1.82 13.32 -14.37
C GLN A 7 -3.05 14.07 -14.90
N ASP A 8 -2.85 15.32 -15.34
CA ASP A 8 -3.94 16.16 -15.87
C ASP A 8 -4.56 15.62 -17.15
N ASP A 9 -3.79 14.88 -17.95
CA ASP A 9 -4.26 14.22 -19.17
C ASP A 9 -4.96 12.88 -18.91
N GLY A 10 -5.08 12.47 -17.64
CA GLY A 10 -5.68 11.21 -17.21
C GLY A 10 -4.75 10.02 -17.26
N THR A 11 -3.49 10.17 -17.69
CA THR A 11 -2.50 9.11 -17.60
C THR A 11 -2.18 8.81 -16.13
N VAL A 12 -1.89 7.54 -15.84
CA VAL A 12 -1.54 7.09 -14.49
C VAL A 12 -0.08 6.67 -14.50
N GLU A 13 0.72 7.35 -13.71
CA GLU A 13 2.09 6.95 -13.39
C GLU A 13 2.08 6.09 -12.13
N GLU A 14 2.79 4.98 -12.15
CA GLU A 14 2.90 4.06 -11.02
C GLU A 14 4.34 4.03 -10.53
N LEU A 15 4.49 4.23 -9.21
CA LEU A 15 5.77 4.34 -8.54
C LEU A 15 5.81 3.27 -7.45
N SER A 16 6.60 2.22 -7.66
CA SER A 16 6.78 1.19 -6.63
C SER A 16 7.74 1.68 -5.54
N THR A 17 7.44 1.35 -4.29
CA THR A 17 8.39 1.51 -3.19
C THR A 17 9.49 0.46 -3.21
N ASP A 18 9.25 -0.66 -3.90
CA ASP A 18 10.23 -1.76 -3.99
C ASP A 18 11.36 -1.42 -4.98
N ASP A 19 11.11 -0.45 -5.87
CA ASP A 19 12.09 0.11 -6.79
C ASP A 19 13.01 1.14 -6.12
N LEU A 20 12.77 1.49 -4.85
CA LEU A 20 13.59 2.45 -4.13
C LEU A 20 14.93 1.83 -3.75
N SER A 21 16.00 2.55 -4.01
CA SER A 21 17.29 2.27 -3.40
C SER A 21 17.26 2.58 -1.90
N ALA A 22 18.17 1.97 -1.14
CA ALA A 22 18.32 2.26 0.29
C ALA A 22 18.57 3.75 0.59
N LEU A 23 19.25 4.47 -0.31
CA LEU A 23 19.47 5.92 -0.18
C LEU A 23 18.19 6.73 -0.40
N GLU A 24 17.35 6.32 -1.35
CA GLU A 24 16.06 6.97 -1.58
C GLU A 24 15.10 6.72 -0.41
N ALA A 25 15.09 5.51 0.13
CA ALA A 25 14.34 5.19 1.35
C ALA A 25 14.80 6.06 2.53
N ALA A 26 16.10 6.14 2.79
CA ALA A 26 16.65 6.99 3.84
C ALA A 26 16.32 8.48 3.64
N ALA A 27 16.33 8.97 2.39
CA ALA A 27 15.94 10.34 2.08
C ALA A 27 14.46 10.61 2.38
N ILE A 28 13.57 9.63 2.17
CA ILE A 28 12.16 9.71 2.56
C ILE A 28 12.03 9.78 4.08
N GLU A 29 12.72 8.92 4.81
CA GLU A 29 12.73 8.93 6.28
C GLU A 29 13.16 10.30 6.82
N GLU A 30 14.26 10.86 6.30
CA GLU A 30 14.76 12.19 6.66
C GLU A 30 13.73 13.29 6.34
N ALA A 31 13.16 13.27 5.13
CA ALA A 31 12.14 14.21 4.69
C ALA A 31 10.89 14.21 5.58
N MET A 32 10.58 13.07 6.20
CA MET A 32 9.46 12.87 7.11
C MET A 32 9.82 13.07 8.59
N GLY A 33 10.97 13.70 8.87
CA GLY A 33 11.40 13.99 10.25
C GLY A 33 12.11 12.82 10.95
N GLY A 34 12.77 11.94 10.20
CA GLY A 34 13.56 10.82 10.73
C GLY A 34 12.71 9.64 11.22
N VAL A 35 11.52 9.45 10.66
CA VAL A 35 10.67 8.29 10.98
C VAL A 35 11.22 7.03 10.31
N GLN A 36 11.10 5.88 10.98
CA GLN A 36 11.50 4.60 10.42
C GLN A 36 10.61 4.17 9.24
N TRP A 37 11.15 3.41 8.30
CA TRP A 37 10.47 2.94 7.10
C TRP A 37 9.13 2.25 7.39
N ALA A 38 9.07 1.37 8.39
CA ALA A 38 7.82 0.71 8.79
C ALA A 38 6.70 1.72 9.15
N ARG A 39 7.07 2.89 9.68
CA ARG A 39 6.11 3.97 9.94
C ARG A 39 5.69 4.67 8.65
N VAL A 40 6.60 4.87 7.70
CA VAL A 40 6.30 5.40 6.36
C VAL A 40 5.27 4.52 5.67
N GLU A 41 5.46 3.21 5.67
CA GLU A 41 4.52 2.24 5.07
C GLU A 41 3.13 2.32 5.72
N ALA A 42 3.06 2.38 7.05
CA ALA A 42 1.79 2.56 7.76
C ALA A 42 1.08 3.86 7.36
N LEU A 43 1.82 4.97 7.20
CA LEU A 43 1.28 6.25 6.75
C LEU A 43 0.81 6.21 5.29
N LEU A 44 1.51 5.49 4.42
CA LEU A 44 1.09 5.25 3.03
C LEU A 44 -0.23 4.46 2.99
N GLN A 45 -0.39 3.41 3.79
CA GLN A 45 -1.64 2.66 3.89
C GLN A 45 -2.81 3.57 4.32
N LEU A 46 -2.55 4.51 5.22
CA LEU A 46 -3.52 5.52 5.68
C LEU A 46 -3.77 6.65 4.67
N GLN A 47 -3.08 6.65 3.52
CA GLN A 47 -3.16 7.71 2.51
C GLN A 47 -2.74 9.09 3.04
N GLU A 48 -1.76 9.13 3.95
CA GLU A 48 -1.28 10.38 4.53
C GLU A 48 -0.52 11.21 3.48
N PRO A 49 -0.85 12.52 3.34
CA PRO A 49 -0.35 13.34 2.24
C PRO A 49 1.16 13.45 2.23
N GLU A 50 1.78 13.57 3.40
CA GLU A 50 3.23 13.75 3.52
C GLU A 50 3.99 12.51 3.07
N ALA A 51 3.52 11.32 3.46
CA ALA A 51 4.09 10.04 3.04
C ALA A 51 3.93 9.82 1.53
N LEU A 52 2.73 10.05 1.00
CA LEU A 52 2.46 9.97 -0.44
C LEU A 52 3.38 10.92 -1.22
N ARG A 53 3.49 12.17 -0.76
CA ARG A 53 4.33 13.19 -1.37
C ARG A 53 5.82 12.82 -1.32
N ALA A 54 6.30 12.27 -0.19
CA ALA A 54 7.70 11.90 -0.03
C ALA A 54 8.13 10.79 -1.01
N VAL A 55 7.28 9.78 -1.23
CA VAL A 55 7.55 8.72 -2.21
C VAL A 55 7.64 9.31 -3.63
N VAL A 56 6.66 10.13 -4.03
CA VAL A 56 6.69 10.75 -5.37
C VAL A 56 7.93 11.65 -5.51
N TRP A 57 8.24 12.44 -4.50
CA TRP A 57 9.44 13.30 -4.47
C TRP A 57 10.72 12.50 -4.72
N ALA A 58 10.91 11.38 -4.02
CA ALA A 58 12.09 10.55 -4.15
C ALA A 58 12.27 10.04 -5.59
N HIS A 59 11.19 9.59 -6.23
CA HIS A 59 11.21 9.19 -7.64
C HIS A 59 11.52 10.36 -8.58
N ARG A 60 10.92 11.54 -8.35
CA ARG A 60 11.19 12.74 -9.16
C ARG A 60 12.63 13.22 -9.07
N ARG A 61 13.32 12.96 -7.95
CA ARG A 61 14.74 13.28 -7.80
C ARG A 61 15.66 12.52 -8.74
N ARG A 62 15.24 11.38 -9.30
CA ARG A 62 16.01 10.66 -10.33
C ARG A 62 16.26 11.52 -11.57
N THR A 63 15.29 12.35 -11.92
CA THR A 63 15.38 13.28 -13.06
C THR A 63 15.74 14.71 -12.65
N ALA A 64 15.56 15.06 -11.37
CA ALA A 64 15.86 16.38 -10.83
C ALA A 64 16.57 16.27 -9.46
N PRO A 65 17.88 15.95 -9.43
CA PRO A 65 18.60 15.61 -8.19
C PRO A 65 18.59 16.72 -7.12
N GLU A 66 18.55 17.98 -7.57
CA GLU A 66 18.53 19.20 -6.74
C GLU A 66 17.14 19.54 -6.18
N LEU A 67 16.10 18.78 -6.52
CA LEU A 67 14.74 19.01 -6.05
C LEU A 67 14.66 18.77 -4.53
N LYS A 68 14.41 19.84 -3.78
CA LYS A 68 14.25 19.79 -2.32
C LYS A 68 12.84 19.39 -1.94
N PHE A 69 12.69 18.58 -0.88
CA PHE A 69 11.38 18.16 -0.41
C PHE A 69 10.49 19.33 0.03
N ALA A 70 11.08 20.33 0.68
CA ALA A 70 10.37 21.52 1.16
C ALA A 70 9.70 22.34 0.04
N ASP A 71 10.27 22.28 -1.17
CA ASP A 71 9.77 23.00 -2.34
C ASP A 71 8.88 22.13 -3.24
N PHE A 72 8.74 20.83 -2.90
CA PHE A 72 7.96 19.88 -3.68
C PHE A 72 6.52 19.81 -3.20
N ASP A 73 5.58 19.92 -4.14
CA ASP A 73 4.15 19.88 -3.87
C ASP A 73 3.41 19.02 -4.92
N LEU A 74 2.24 18.52 -4.52
CA LEU A 74 1.33 17.74 -5.35
C LEU A 74 -0.08 18.36 -5.32
N PRO A 75 -0.36 19.35 -6.19
CA PRO A 75 -1.67 19.96 -6.27
C PRO A 75 -2.76 18.91 -6.53
N GLY A 76 -3.84 18.96 -5.74
CA GLY A 76 -4.95 18.01 -5.87
C GLY A 76 -4.63 16.58 -5.43
N TRP A 77 -3.59 16.37 -4.62
CA TRP A 77 -3.11 15.04 -4.18
C TRP A 77 -4.24 14.09 -3.75
N ARG A 78 -5.26 14.59 -3.03
CA ARG A 78 -6.33 13.75 -2.47
C ARG A 78 -7.11 12.97 -3.55
N ARG A 79 -7.21 13.52 -4.77
CA ARG A 79 -7.89 12.86 -5.90
C ARG A 79 -6.91 12.11 -6.80
N ARG A 80 -5.69 12.61 -6.94
CA ARG A 80 -4.72 12.15 -7.94
C ARG A 80 -3.73 11.11 -7.42
N VAL A 81 -3.49 11.08 -6.12
CA VAL A 81 -2.42 10.29 -5.52
C VAL A 81 -3.01 9.24 -4.60
N LYS A 82 -2.65 7.97 -4.85
CA LYS A 82 -3.16 6.81 -4.11
C LYS A 82 -2.06 5.79 -3.90
N ALA A 83 -1.86 5.39 -2.65
CA ALA A 83 -1.04 4.22 -2.33
C ALA A 83 -1.90 2.97 -2.31
N ARG A 84 -1.40 1.88 -2.90
CA ARG A 84 -2.02 0.57 -2.94
C ARG A 84 -1.00 -0.50 -2.57
N ILE A 85 -1.49 -1.62 -2.07
CA ILE A 85 -0.66 -2.79 -1.79
C ILE A 85 -0.67 -3.75 -2.98
N SER A 86 0.49 -4.33 -3.29
CA SER A 86 0.65 -5.36 -4.31
C SER A 86 0.09 -6.69 -3.82
N ARG A 87 0.01 -7.67 -4.72
CA ARG A 87 -0.37 -9.04 -4.37
C ARG A 87 0.56 -9.65 -3.31
N ASP A 88 1.87 -9.49 -3.48
CA ASP A 88 2.86 -10.08 -2.56
C ASP A 88 2.69 -9.49 -1.15
N GLU A 89 2.42 -8.19 -1.03
CA GLU A 89 2.14 -7.53 0.24
C GLU A 89 0.83 -8.02 0.89
N ILE A 90 -0.18 -8.35 0.08
CA ILE A 90 -1.43 -8.96 0.56
C ILE A 90 -1.16 -10.36 1.12
N GLU A 91 -0.39 -11.17 0.38
CA GLU A 91 -0.01 -12.52 0.80
C GLU A 91 0.79 -12.48 2.12
N ASP A 92 1.77 -11.57 2.24
CA ASP A 92 2.53 -11.35 3.47
C ASP A 92 1.66 -10.91 4.65
N ALA A 93 0.74 -9.98 4.43
CA ALA A 93 -0.19 -9.53 5.46
C ALA A 93 -1.07 -10.68 5.99
N LEU A 94 -1.60 -11.50 5.08
CA LEU A 94 -2.44 -12.65 5.45
C LEU A 94 -1.62 -13.78 6.11
N ASN A 95 -0.40 -14.05 5.63
CA ASN A 95 0.51 -15.01 6.25
C ASN A 95 0.87 -14.62 7.69
N ASN A 96 1.21 -13.35 7.91
CA ASN A 96 1.51 -12.83 9.24
C ASN A 96 0.28 -12.92 10.17
N LEU A 97 -0.92 -12.67 9.65
CA LEU A 97 -2.15 -12.83 10.40
C LEU A 97 -2.37 -14.30 10.80
N MET A 98 -2.17 -15.25 9.88
CA MET A 98 -2.25 -16.68 10.17
C MET A 98 -1.28 -17.07 11.28
N LEU A 99 -0.03 -16.65 11.21
CA LEU A 99 0.98 -16.93 12.24
C LEU A 99 0.57 -16.42 13.63
N GLN A 100 -0.04 -15.23 13.71
CA GLN A 100 -0.55 -14.69 14.96
C GLN A 100 -1.79 -15.45 15.47
N ALA A 101 -2.68 -15.82 14.56
CA ALA A 101 -3.93 -16.50 14.86
C ALA A 101 -3.77 -17.97 15.27
N LEU A 102 -2.65 -18.63 14.93
CA LEU A 102 -2.31 -19.99 15.38
C LEU A 102 -2.44 -20.14 16.91
N SER A 103 -2.11 -19.09 17.65
CA SER A 103 -2.18 -19.07 19.12
C SER A 103 -3.59 -18.89 19.69
N THR A 104 -4.55 -18.40 18.89
CA THR A 104 -5.90 -18.01 19.34
C THR A 104 -7.03 -18.81 18.70
N GLN A 105 -6.74 -19.67 17.72
CA GLN A 105 -7.73 -20.43 16.93
C GLN A 105 -8.85 -19.55 16.31
N ALA A 106 -8.58 -18.25 16.15
CA ALA A 106 -9.55 -17.25 15.68
C ALA A 106 -9.25 -16.76 14.24
N GLU A 107 -8.47 -17.52 13.47
CA GLU A 107 -7.94 -17.14 12.16
C GLU A 107 -9.04 -16.69 11.18
N ASP A 108 -10.09 -17.50 11.00
CA ASP A 108 -11.15 -17.19 10.05
C ASP A 108 -11.89 -15.90 10.41
N THR A 109 -12.10 -15.64 11.70
CA THR A 109 -12.78 -14.43 12.16
C THR A 109 -11.92 -13.19 11.94
N GLN A 110 -10.60 -13.29 12.15
CA GLN A 110 -9.69 -12.17 11.93
C GLN A 110 -9.51 -11.87 10.44
N ILE A 111 -9.38 -12.91 9.61
CA ILE A 111 -9.28 -12.78 8.15
C ILE A 111 -10.55 -12.15 7.60
N ASP A 112 -11.73 -12.62 8.01
CA ASP A 112 -13.02 -12.07 7.56
C ASP A 112 -13.17 -10.57 7.87
N ARG A 113 -12.68 -10.13 9.04
CA ARG A 113 -12.66 -8.70 9.42
C ARG A 113 -11.66 -7.87 8.62
N MET A 114 -10.50 -8.44 8.27
CA MET A 114 -9.42 -7.72 7.59
C MET A 114 -9.63 -7.63 6.08
N THR A 115 -10.22 -8.66 5.48
CA THR A 115 -10.41 -8.81 4.01
C THR A 115 -11.03 -7.57 3.35
N PRO A 116 -12.08 -6.91 3.89
CA PRO A 116 -12.66 -5.72 3.28
C PRO A 116 -11.68 -4.54 3.22
N HIS A 117 -10.83 -4.40 4.24
CA HIS A 117 -9.79 -3.38 4.27
C HIS A 117 -8.70 -3.67 3.23
N LEU A 118 -8.27 -4.94 3.12
CA LEU A 118 -7.30 -5.36 2.10
C LEU A 118 -7.83 -5.10 0.69
N ARG A 119 -9.09 -5.43 0.38
CA ARG A 119 -9.68 -5.15 -0.95
C ARG A 119 -9.70 -3.67 -1.30
N LYS A 120 -9.92 -2.79 -0.31
CA LYS A 120 -9.90 -1.33 -0.52
C LYS A 120 -8.49 -0.80 -0.78
N LEU A 121 -7.48 -1.42 -0.18
CA LEU A 121 -6.08 -1.03 -0.32
C LEU A 121 -5.37 -1.75 -1.47
N ALA A 122 -5.91 -2.87 -1.94
CA ALA A 122 -5.34 -3.67 -3.00
C ALA A 122 -5.25 -2.86 -4.30
N HIS A 123 -4.13 -3.02 -4.99
CA HIS A 123 -3.97 -2.48 -6.34
C HIS A 123 -4.98 -3.12 -7.30
N ALA A 124 -5.12 -4.45 -7.24
CA ALA A 124 -6.22 -5.18 -7.86
C ALA A 124 -7.03 -5.93 -6.78
N PRO A 125 -8.32 -5.61 -6.58
CA PRO A 125 -9.14 -6.28 -5.55
C PRO A 125 -9.21 -7.81 -5.67
N ALA A 126 -9.11 -8.34 -6.89
CA ALA A 126 -9.10 -9.78 -7.16
C ALA A 126 -7.86 -10.50 -6.60
N ASP A 127 -6.75 -9.78 -6.37
CA ASP A 127 -5.54 -10.36 -5.78
C ASP A 127 -5.78 -10.79 -4.33
N VAL A 128 -6.70 -10.13 -3.62
CA VAL A 128 -7.09 -10.54 -2.26
C VAL A 128 -7.78 -11.89 -2.28
N ASP A 129 -8.66 -12.12 -3.25
CA ASP A 129 -9.39 -13.39 -3.37
C ASP A 129 -8.43 -14.52 -3.79
N ALA A 130 -7.51 -14.24 -4.72
CA ALA A 130 -6.47 -15.18 -5.11
C ALA A 130 -5.52 -15.55 -3.96
N ALA A 131 -5.13 -14.56 -3.13
CA ALA A 131 -4.31 -14.80 -1.94
C ALA A 131 -5.05 -15.65 -0.90
N LEU A 132 -6.34 -15.38 -0.66
CA LEU A 132 -7.18 -16.20 0.23
C LEU A 132 -7.32 -17.64 -0.27
N ASP A 133 -7.51 -17.84 -1.58
CA ASP A 133 -7.53 -19.18 -2.18
C ASP A 133 -6.19 -19.91 -1.98
N GLY A 134 -5.07 -19.22 -2.17
CA GLY A 134 -3.72 -19.76 -1.94
C GLY A 134 -3.48 -20.24 -0.50
N LEU A 135 -4.13 -19.60 0.48
CA LEU A 135 -4.07 -19.98 1.90
C LEU A 135 -5.06 -21.09 2.29
N GLY A 136 -5.83 -21.64 1.34
CA GLY A 136 -6.91 -22.59 1.62
C GLY A 136 -8.14 -21.94 2.29
N LYS A 137 -8.20 -20.60 2.30
CA LYS A 137 -9.28 -19.78 2.89
C LYS A 137 -10.24 -19.20 1.85
N GLY A 138 -10.23 -19.75 0.64
CA GLY A 138 -11.12 -19.37 -0.46
C GLY A 138 -12.62 -19.34 -0.15
N HIS A 139 -13.06 -20.13 0.84
CA HIS A 139 -14.44 -20.12 1.30
C HIS A 139 -14.86 -18.78 1.94
N LEU A 140 -13.91 -17.99 2.49
CA LEU A 140 -14.16 -16.66 3.03
C LEU A 140 -14.36 -15.61 1.92
N ALA A 141 -13.76 -15.81 0.74
CA ALA A 141 -14.03 -14.97 -0.42
C ALA A 141 -15.46 -15.18 -0.94
N ARG A 142 -15.93 -16.44 -0.99
CA ARG A 142 -17.25 -16.85 -1.52
C ARG A 142 -18.43 -16.51 -0.60
N ARG A 143 -18.27 -16.69 0.71
CA ARG A 143 -19.33 -16.46 1.72
C ARG A 143 -19.96 -15.05 1.63
N ARG A 144 -19.20 -14.06 1.15
CA ARG A 144 -19.68 -12.69 0.98
C ARG A 144 -20.41 -12.46 -0.35
N GLN A 145 -20.00 -13.10 -1.45
CA GLN A 145 -20.72 -13.03 -2.72
C GLN A 145 -22.16 -13.53 -2.54
N ASP A 146 -22.33 -14.65 -1.82
CA ASP A 146 -23.65 -15.20 -1.49
C ASP A 146 -24.48 -14.35 -0.51
N SER A 147 -23.87 -13.36 0.15
CA SER A 147 -24.55 -12.46 1.11
C SER A 147 -24.90 -11.08 0.51
N GLU A 148 -24.38 -10.76 -0.67
CA GLU A 148 -24.65 -9.51 -1.40
C GLU A 148 -25.67 -9.69 -2.54
N ASP A 149 -26.09 -10.94 -2.82
CA ASP A 149 -27.24 -11.34 -3.66
C ASP A 149 -28.54 -11.48 -2.84
#